data_AF-A0AAV1HLF5-F1
#
_entry.id   AF-A0AAV1HLF5-F1
#
_cell.length_a   1.000
_cell.length_b   1.000
_cell.length_c   1.000
_cell.angle_alpha   90.00
_cell.angle_beta   90.00
_cell.angle_gamma   90.00
#
_symmetry.space_group_name_H-M   'P 1'
#
loop_
_entity.id
_entity.type
_entity.pdbx_description
1 polymer ?
#
loop_
_entity_poly.entity_id
_entity_poly.type
_entity_poly.pdbx_seq_one_letter_code
_entity_poly.pdbx_strand_id
1 'polypeptide(L)'
;MTDGAVVQRIPLPDSQLDFPGVPYSVSVLKPGYCLSEPDGTFRADGTISLITGPRTILVDTGGPWDRDFLLQTLKDRGVDPGDVDMVVGTHGHSDHVGNLSLFAHAELIVGFDHSEGDRYRPNKLSEGQVYRVDEHVCVVPTPGHTGQDVSVQVTGTSAGVVLVAGDLFECCSDEDSWRDLSMNTVVQQQDEVETEEGPQNRPGENKVSPSFKWGLASCLGLSLLPFSDIMCTGSCSKFIAIPLYVLALVSIICNIMLFFPGFETKYAAPDLPEGSNRTDYLTEEVKYMGGLVGGGLMVLVPAIHIHLTSAEKCCANRCGMFLSIGFAALGVSGATYSLSVASLGLVNGPMCLWTNKEGQAPVWGTPFFGGEGNYLQNQTLWDWCKEPDNVVGFNVGLFSTLLVAASLELVLCLIQMVNGLFGCLCGTCSVCVPLIFPSSSDRPPGNHVRQQVLHR
;
A
#
# COMPACT_ATOMS: atom_id res chain seq x y z
N MET A 1 -14.96 36.92 3.86
CA MET A 1 -14.61 37.02 2.44
C MET A 1 -13.10 36.98 2.37
N THR A 2 -12.54 35.78 2.29
CA THR A 2 -11.16 35.56 1.87
C THR A 2 -11.26 35.28 0.37
N ASP A 3 -10.78 36.22 -0.45
CA ASP A 3 -10.62 36.00 -1.88
C ASP A 3 -9.74 34.76 -2.08
N GLY A 4 -10.31 33.69 -2.63
CA GLY A 4 -9.52 32.54 -3.08
C GLY A 4 -8.64 33.00 -4.23
N ALA A 5 -7.33 32.78 -4.11
CA ALA A 5 -6.40 33.03 -5.20
C ALA A 5 -6.80 32.13 -6.38
N VAL A 6 -7.10 32.74 -7.54
CA VAL A 6 -7.27 31.99 -8.78
C VAL A 6 -5.89 31.65 -9.29
N VAL A 7 -5.48 30.39 -9.15
CA VAL A 7 -4.26 29.88 -9.78
C VAL A 7 -4.46 29.88 -11.29
N GLN A 8 -3.55 30.53 -12.00
CA GLN A 8 -3.57 30.57 -13.44
C GLN A 8 -2.35 29.81 -13.96
N ARG A 9 -2.59 28.66 -14.61
CA ARG A 9 -1.55 27.94 -15.35
C ARG A 9 -1.28 28.69 -16.66
N ILE A 10 -0.09 29.24 -16.82
CA ILE A 10 0.29 30.01 -18.02
C ILE A 10 1.48 29.30 -18.68
N PRO A 11 1.40 28.93 -19.97
CA PRO A 11 2.56 28.44 -20.71
C PRO A 11 3.63 29.54 -20.74
N LEU A 12 4.86 29.21 -20.36
CA LEU A 12 5.96 30.17 -20.47
C LEU A 12 6.27 30.42 -21.94
N PRO A 13 6.14 31.67 -22.44
CA PRO A 13 6.67 32.00 -23.75
C PRO A 13 8.19 31.96 -23.69
N ASP A 14 8.85 31.57 -24.79
CA ASP A 14 10.32 31.53 -24.92
C ASP A 14 11.00 32.89 -24.55
N SER A 15 10.23 33.98 -24.49
CA SER A 15 10.69 35.32 -24.13
C SER A 15 10.78 35.60 -22.62
N GLN A 16 10.28 34.74 -21.72
CA GLN A 16 10.28 34.98 -20.27
C GLN A 16 10.75 33.75 -19.50
N LEU A 17 12.06 33.50 -19.54
CA LEU A 17 12.73 32.41 -18.82
C LEU A 17 13.50 32.89 -17.59
N ASP A 18 13.56 34.20 -17.35
CA ASP A 18 14.31 34.80 -16.24
C ASP A 18 13.37 35.54 -15.28
N PHE A 19 13.48 35.19 -13.99
CA PHE A 19 12.72 35.74 -12.87
C PHE A 19 13.70 36.43 -11.91
N PRO A 20 14.10 37.68 -12.20
CA PRO A 20 15.05 38.40 -11.36
C PRO A 20 14.48 38.65 -9.97
N GLY A 21 15.30 38.54 -8.94
CA GLY A 21 14.90 38.77 -7.56
C GLY A 21 16.06 39.17 -6.66
N VAL A 22 15.73 39.52 -5.42
CA VAL A 22 16.71 39.84 -4.38
C VAL A 22 16.34 39.06 -3.12
N PRO A 23 17.24 38.19 -2.60
CA PRO A 23 18.62 38.00 -3.02
C PRO A 23 18.82 36.97 -4.16
N TYR A 24 17.78 36.21 -4.55
CA TYR A 24 17.88 35.17 -5.57
C TYR A 24 17.12 35.52 -6.86
N SER A 25 17.69 35.14 -7.99
CA SER A 25 17.05 35.12 -9.31
C SER A 25 16.92 33.68 -9.80
N VAL A 26 15.82 33.37 -10.48
CA VAL A 26 15.57 32.03 -11.07
C VAL A 26 15.58 32.14 -12.58
N SER A 27 16.30 31.25 -13.26
CA SER A 27 16.41 31.19 -14.72
C SER A 27 16.13 29.78 -15.21
N VAL A 28 15.18 29.61 -16.12
CA VAL A 28 14.97 28.34 -16.82
C VAL A 28 16.01 28.25 -17.94
N LEU A 29 16.97 27.34 -17.79
CA LEU A 29 18.02 27.09 -18.79
C LEU A 29 17.47 26.35 -20.00
N LYS A 30 16.59 25.38 -19.75
CA LYS A 30 15.95 24.55 -20.77
C LYS A 30 14.54 24.19 -20.32
N PRO A 31 13.49 24.54 -21.09
CA PRO A 31 12.15 24.01 -20.85
C PRO A 31 12.10 22.50 -21.14
N GLY A 32 11.45 21.74 -20.25
CA GLY A 32 11.20 20.32 -20.49
C GLY A 32 10.19 20.07 -21.61
N TYR A 33 10.23 18.88 -22.19
CA TYR A 33 9.32 18.46 -23.25
C TYR A 33 9.01 16.97 -23.16
N CYS A 34 7.84 16.57 -23.67
CA CYS A 34 7.48 15.18 -23.90
C CYS A 34 6.70 15.11 -25.23
N LEU A 35 7.26 14.43 -26.23
CA LEU A 35 6.76 14.40 -27.61
C LEU A 35 6.53 12.95 -28.02
N SER A 36 5.28 12.59 -28.32
CA SER A 36 4.95 11.25 -28.84
C SER A 36 5.43 11.08 -30.28
N GLU A 37 5.97 9.91 -30.60
CA GLU A 37 6.46 9.54 -31.93
C GLU A 37 5.49 8.54 -32.61
N PRO A 38 5.46 8.49 -33.96
CA PRO A 38 4.51 7.64 -34.71
C PRO A 38 4.66 6.12 -34.48
N ASP A 39 5.81 5.68 -33.97
CA ASP A 39 6.10 4.27 -33.66
C ASP A 39 5.64 3.86 -32.25
N GLY A 40 4.99 4.77 -31.52
CA GLY A 40 4.51 4.55 -30.16
C GLY A 40 5.57 4.81 -29.08
N THR A 41 6.76 5.29 -29.45
CA THR A 41 7.75 5.80 -28.50
C THR A 41 7.52 7.29 -28.19
N PHE A 42 8.32 7.85 -27.29
CA PHE A 42 8.29 9.28 -26.99
C PHE A 42 9.70 9.82 -26.80
N ARG A 43 9.89 11.10 -27.12
CA ARG A 43 11.09 11.87 -26.79
C ARG A 43 10.76 12.79 -25.63
N ALA A 44 11.44 12.60 -24.51
CA ALA A 44 11.23 13.41 -23.31
C ALA A 44 12.54 13.91 -22.74
N ASP A 45 12.44 15.04 -22.04
CA ASP A 45 13.54 15.61 -21.31
C ASP A 45 13.07 16.60 -20.24
N GLY A 46 13.74 16.61 -19.09
CA GLY A 46 13.38 17.43 -17.95
C GLY A 46 13.72 18.92 -18.14
N THR A 47 12.99 19.78 -17.42
CA THR A 47 13.33 21.19 -17.30
C THR A 47 14.64 21.33 -16.51
N ILE A 48 15.52 22.25 -16.93
CA ILE A 48 16.74 22.58 -16.18
C ILE A 48 16.61 24.02 -15.70
N SER A 49 16.73 24.25 -14.40
CA SER A 49 16.58 25.56 -13.77
C SER A 49 17.82 25.94 -12.98
N LEU A 50 18.24 27.20 -13.09
CA LEU A 50 19.38 27.78 -12.39
C LEU A 50 18.90 28.89 -11.44
N ILE A 51 19.25 28.77 -10.17
CA ILE A 51 18.98 29.76 -9.13
C ILE A 51 20.31 30.42 -8.78
N THR A 52 20.40 31.74 -8.92
CA THR A 52 21.62 32.52 -8.67
C THR A 52 21.38 33.57 -7.60
N GLY A 53 22.35 33.77 -6.72
CA GLY A 53 22.25 34.68 -5.58
C GLY A 53 23.39 34.43 -4.58
N PRO A 54 23.13 34.44 -3.26
CA PRO A 54 24.10 34.06 -2.24
C PRO A 54 24.68 32.64 -2.41
N ARG A 55 23.90 31.72 -2.97
CA ARG A 55 24.34 30.40 -3.46
C ARG A 55 23.94 30.22 -4.92
N THR A 56 24.73 29.45 -5.67
CA THR A 56 24.40 28.97 -7.01
C THR A 56 23.82 27.57 -6.91
N ILE A 57 22.54 27.42 -7.24
CA ILE A 57 21.80 26.16 -7.11
C ILE A 57 21.26 25.75 -8.47
N LEU A 58 21.58 24.54 -8.91
CA LEU A 58 21.02 23.94 -10.12
C LEU A 58 19.90 22.98 -9.73
N VAL A 59 18.73 23.11 -10.34
CA VAL A 59 17.59 22.20 -10.15
C VAL A 59 17.41 21.40 -11.43
N ASP A 60 17.55 20.09 -11.30
CA ASP A 60 17.70 19.11 -12.37
C ASP A 60 18.85 19.40 -13.35
N THR A 61 19.20 18.40 -14.15
CA THR A 61 20.42 18.39 -14.98
C THR A 61 20.19 17.89 -16.40
N GLY A 62 18.94 17.58 -16.75
CA GLY A 62 18.59 16.98 -18.04
C GLY A 62 19.08 15.53 -18.16
N GLY A 63 18.82 14.94 -19.33
CA GLY A 63 19.35 13.63 -19.67
C GLY A 63 20.85 13.66 -20.01
N PRO A 64 21.54 12.50 -20.06
CA PRO A 64 22.96 12.43 -20.42
C PRO A 64 23.29 13.06 -21.79
N TRP A 65 22.30 13.17 -22.67
CA TRP A 65 22.42 13.82 -23.98
C TRP A 65 22.52 15.34 -23.91
N ASP A 66 22.16 15.99 -22.79
CA ASP A 66 22.28 17.44 -22.61
C ASP A 66 23.64 17.90 -22.13
N ARG A 67 24.59 16.98 -21.90
CA ARG A 67 25.88 17.30 -21.28
C ARG A 67 26.54 18.55 -21.87
N ASP A 68 26.66 18.61 -23.19
CA ASP A 68 27.35 19.71 -23.87
C ASP A 68 26.49 20.98 -23.91
N PHE A 69 25.16 20.84 -24.02
CA PHE A 69 24.21 21.95 -23.92
C PHE A 69 24.29 22.61 -22.55
N LEU A 70 24.26 21.83 -21.47
CA LEU A 70 24.29 22.31 -20.10
C LEU A 70 25.59 23.05 -19.81
N LEU A 71 26.73 22.48 -20.18
CA LEU A 71 28.05 23.11 -20.01
C LEU A 71 28.15 24.44 -20.75
N GLN A 72 27.69 24.50 -22.01
CA GLN A 72 27.72 25.72 -22.80
C GLN A 72 26.77 26.78 -22.21
N THR A 73 25.57 26.38 -21.78
CA THR A 73 24.55 27.28 -21.24
C THR A 73 24.94 27.89 -19.90
N LEU A 74 25.62 27.12 -19.04
CA LEU A 74 26.19 27.62 -17.79
C LEU A 74 27.34 28.60 -18.06
N LYS A 75 28.23 28.24 -19.00
CA LYS A 75 29.36 29.10 -19.40
C LYS A 75 28.90 30.44 -19.97
N ASP A 76 27.85 30.45 -20.78
CA ASP A 76 27.28 31.68 -21.35
C ASP A 76 26.67 32.59 -20.26
N ARG A 77 26.30 32.02 -19.12
CA ARG A 77 25.87 32.73 -17.90
C ARG A 77 27.02 33.04 -16.94
N GLY A 78 28.26 32.71 -17.31
CA GLY A 78 29.44 32.94 -16.49
C GLY A 78 29.55 32.04 -15.25
N VAL A 79 28.91 30.87 -15.28
CA VAL A 79 28.96 29.87 -14.20
C VAL A 79 29.79 28.69 -14.67
N ASP A 80 30.88 28.38 -13.96
CA ASP A 80 31.58 27.11 -14.14
C ASP A 80 30.86 26.00 -13.34
N PRO A 81 30.83 24.74 -13.80
CA PRO A 81 30.30 23.64 -12.99
C PRO A 81 30.92 23.52 -11.60
N GLY A 82 32.18 23.92 -11.42
CA GLY A 82 32.85 23.97 -10.13
C GLY A 82 32.34 25.08 -9.19
N ASP A 83 31.63 26.08 -9.70
CA ASP A 83 31.05 27.19 -8.94
C ASP A 83 29.61 26.91 -8.48
N VAL A 84 29.04 25.76 -8.85
CA VAL A 84 27.71 25.33 -8.41
C VAL A 84 27.79 24.81 -6.98
N ASP A 85 27.16 25.50 -6.04
CA ASP A 85 27.19 25.15 -4.62
C ASP A 85 26.32 23.93 -4.30
N MET A 86 25.21 23.76 -5.02
CA MET A 86 24.23 22.71 -4.79
C MET A 86 23.54 22.28 -6.09
N VAL A 87 23.29 20.98 -6.23
CA VAL A 87 22.42 20.43 -7.28
C VAL A 87 21.27 19.68 -6.62
N VAL A 88 20.04 20.05 -6.98
CA VAL A 88 18.81 19.40 -6.54
C VAL A 88 18.23 18.62 -7.72
N GLY A 89 18.35 17.29 -7.69
CA GLY A 89 17.56 16.39 -8.53
C GLY A 89 16.19 16.21 -7.91
N THR A 90 15.15 16.72 -8.56
CA THR A 90 13.75 16.63 -8.09
C THR A 90 13.37 15.18 -7.84
N HIS A 91 13.78 14.28 -8.73
CA HIS A 91 13.63 12.83 -8.60
C HIS A 91 14.67 12.08 -9.44
N GLY A 92 14.63 10.74 -9.40
CA GLY A 92 15.68 9.87 -9.95
C GLY A 92 15.55 9.47 -11.43
N HIS A 93 14.69 10.09 -12.23
CA HIS A 93 14.59 9.71 -13.66
C HIS A 93 15.78 10.21 -14.47
N SER A 94 16.13 9.44 -15.51
CA SER A 94 17.36 9.61 -16.28
C SER A 94 17.49 10.97 -16.95
N ASP A 95 16.37 11.61 -17.27
CA ASP A 95 16.22 12.90 -17.90
C ASP A 95 16.21 14.10 -16.92
N HIS A 96 16.34 13.83 -15.62
CA HIS A 96 16.50 14.85 -14.57
C HIS A 96 17.89 14.78 -13.94
N VAL A 97 18.44 13.58 -13.74
CA VAL A 97 19.73 13.36 -13.05
C VAL A 97 20.86 12.89 -13.96
N GLY A 98 20.71 13.02 -15.28
CA GLY A 98 21.65 12.49 -16.27
C GLY A 98 23.06 13.08 -16.22
N ASN A 99 23.22 14.31 -15.70
CA ASN A 99 24.50 15.02 -15.69
C ASN A 99 25.03 15.36 -14.29
N LEU A 100 24.55 14.70 -13.22
CA LEU A 100 25.05 14.90 -11.86
C LEU A 100 26.59 14.82 -11.76
N SER A 101 27.21 13.95 -12.56
CA SER A 101 28.67 13.76 -12.59
C SER A 101 29.48 15.00 -12.99
N LEU A 102 28.86 16.01 -13.60
CA LEU A 102 29.52 17.29 -13.93
C LEU A 102 29.78 18.15 -12.69
N PHE A 103 29.06 17.91 -11.58
CA PHE A 103 29.04 18.76 -10.39
C PHE A 103 29.57 18.02 -9.16
N ALA A 104 30.71 17.35 -9.30
CA ALA A 104 31.27 16.47 -8.27
C ALA A 104 31.64 17.17 -6.94
N HIS A 105 31.73 18.51 -6.94
CA HIS A 105 32.03 19.32 -5.76
C HIS A 105 30.80 19.91 -5.07
N ALA A 106 29.62 19.83 -5.71
CA ALA A 106 28.39 20.40 -5.19
C ALA A 106 27.79 19.55 -4.06
N GLU A 107 27.03 20.19 -3.18
CA GLU A 107 26.07 19.51 -2.31
C GLU A 107 24.95 18.92 -3.18
N LEU A 108 24.66 17.64 -3.05
CA LEU A 108 23.64 16.95 -3.85
C LEU A 108 22.41 16.66 -2.99
N ILE A 109 21.24 17.02 -3.50
CA ILE A 109 19.96 16.52 -3.01
C ILE A 109 19.28 15.82 -4.17
N VAL A 110 19.08 14.50 -4.11
CA VAL A 110 18.39 13.72 -5.14
C VAL A 110 17.21 13.03 -4.50
N GLY A 111 16.00 13.51 -4.79
CA GLY A 111 14.82 13.18 -4.00
C GLY A 111 15.05 13.46 -2.51
N PHE A 112 15.05 12.41 -1.68
CA PHE A 112 15.28 12.55 -0.23
C PHE A 112 16.72 12.31 0.22
N ASP A 113 17.62 11.93 -0.68
CA ASP A 113 19.02 11.70 -0.37
C ASP A 113 19.80 13.02 -0.42
N HIS A 114 20.52 13.33 0.66
CA HIS A 114 21.39 14.50 0.74
C HIS A 114 22.83 14.02 0.94
N SER A 115 23.75 14.41 0.05
CA SER A 115 25.16 14.04 0.12
C SER A 115 26.11 15.17 -0.30
N GLU A 116 27.36 15.04 0.12
CA GLU A 116 28.48 15.83 -0.39
C GLU A 116 29.63 14.85 -0.70
N GLY A 117 29.92 14.65 -1.98
CA GLY A 117 30.75 13.53 -2.43
C GLY A 117 30.14 12.17 -2.05
N ASP A 118 30.91 11.33 -1.36
CA ASP A 118 30.48 10.02 -0.87
C ASP A 118 29.85 10.06 0.53
N ARG A 119 29.70 11.25 1.12
CA ARG A 119 29.19 11.43 2.48
C ARG A 119 27.72 11.81 2.46
N TYR A 120 26.86 10.84 2.78
CA TYR A 120 25.43 11.07 2.99
C TYR A 120 25.16 11.73 4.35
N ARG A 121 24.34 12.78 4.35
CA ARG A 121 24.00 13.59 5.51
C ARG A 121 22.54 13.31 5.91
N PRO A 122 22.25 13.16 7.21
CA PRO A 122 20.88 12.98 7.67
C PRO A 122 20.05 14.23 7.39
N ASN A 123 18.82 14.04 6.93
CA ASN A 123 17.84 15.09 6.74
C ASN A 123 16.44 14.54 7.10
N LYS A 124 15.40 15.36 6.96
CA LYS A 124 14.02 15.01 7.33
C LYS A 124 13.02 15.17 6.19
N LEU A 125 13.49 15.18 4.93
CA LEU A 125 12.64 15.27 3.75
C LEU A 125 11.67 14.09 3.68
N SER A 126 12.15 12.88 4.01
CA SER A 126 11.32 11.66 4.08
C SER A 126 10.26 11.68 5.19
N GLU A 127 10.40 12.57 6.19
CA GLU A 127 9.41 12.82 7.25
C GLU A 127 8.42 13.93 6.86
N GLY A 128 8.54 14.48 5.65
CA GLY A 128 7.73 15.60 5.18
C GLY A 128 8.19 16.96 5.71
N GLN A 129 9.43 17.09 6.19
CA GLN A 129 9.98 18.36 6.65
C GLN A 129 10.81 19.03 5.55
N VAL A 130 10.57 20.31 5.34
CA VAL A 130 11.30 21.15 4.39
C VAL A 130 12.77 21.25 4.78
N TYR A 131 13.67 21.03 3.82
CA TYR A 131 15.09 21.33 3.95
C TYR A 131 15.33 22.80 3.59
N ARG A 132 15.70 23.64 4.55
CA ARG A 132 15.95 25.06 4.32
C ARG A 132 17.39 25.26 3.90
N VAL A 133 17.59 25.80 2.70
CA VAL A 133 18.91 26.27 2.25
C VAL A 133 19.20 27.60 2.95
N ASP A 134 18.25 28.53 2.92
CA ASP A 134 18.25 29.76 3.71
C ASP A 134 16.83 30.33 3.91
N GLU A 135 16.71 31.63 4.18
CA GLU A 135 15.43 32.34 4.36
C GLU A 135 14.59 32.42 3.08
N HIS A 136 15.23 32.39 1.90
CA HIS A 136 14.59 32.60 0.61
C HIS A 136 14.44 31.35 -0.22
N VAL A 137 15.30 30.34 -0.01
CA VAL A 137 15.32 29.08 -0.77
C VAL A 137 15.13 27.88 0.15
N CYS A 138 14.20 26.99 -0.24
CA CYS A 138 14.01 25.73 0.46
C CYS A 138 13.60 24.60 -0.48
N VAL A 139 13.98 23.38 -0.12
CA VAL A 139 13.60 22.13 -0.79
C VAL A 139 12.42 21.53 -0.04
N VAL A 140 11.31 21.36 -0.75
CA VAL A 140 10.02 20.93 -0.23
C VAL A 140 9.77 19.49 -0.70
N PRO A 141 9.48 18.54 0.21
CA PRO A 141 9.06 17.21 -0.22
C PRO A 141 7.68 17.30 -0.88
N THR A 142 7.58 16.81 -2.11
CA THR A 142 6.35 16.82 -2.92
C THR A 142 6.12 15.44 -3.55
N PRO A 143 6.04 14.37 -2.72
CA PRO A 143 5.99 13.00 -3.20
C PRO A 143 4.78 12.74 -4.10
N GLY A 144 4.98 12.11 -5.24
CA GLY A 144 3.87 11.70 -6.09
C GLY A 144 4.35 10.91 -7.29
N HIS A 145 5.08 11.61 -8.15
CA HIS A 145 5.60 11.07 -9.40
C HIS A 145 6.52 9.88 -9.18
N THR A 146 7.51 9.99 -8.31
CA THR A 146 8.39 8.89 -7.87
C THR A 146 8.31 8.60 -6.36
N GLY A 147 7.46 9.31 -5.63
CA GLY A 147 7.23 9.12 -4.19
C GLY A 147 8.38 9.55 -3.29
N GLN A 148 9.53 9.94 -3.85
CA GLN A 148 10.63 10.64 -3.17
C GLN A 148 10.88 12.01 -3.78
N ASP A 149 9.91 12.55 -4.52
CA ASP A 149 10.06 13.79 -5.26
C ASP A 149 10.20 14.99 -4.33
N VAL A 150 11.00 15.95 -4.78
CA VAL A 150 11.16 17.24 -4.13
C VAL A 150 10.98 18.36 -5.13
N SER A 151 10.46 19.48 -4.64
CA SER A 151 10.36 20.75 -5.36
C SER A 151 11.27 21.79 -4.70
N VAL A 152 11.70 22.81 -5.45
CA VAL A 152 12.51 23.91 -4.92
C VAL A 152 11.71 25.20 -4.93
N GLN A 153 11.44 25.74 -3.74
CA GLN A 153 10.71 27.00 -3.57
C GLN A 153 11.70 28.15 -3.38
N VAL A 154 11.52 29.21 -4.18
CA VAL A 154 12.30 30.45 -4.14
C VAL A 154 11.35 31.64 -3.92
N THR A 155 11.67 32.48 -2.94
CA THR A 155 10.87 33.67 -2.61
C THR A 155 11.63 34.97 -2.90
N GLY A 156 10.89 36.06 -3.15
CA GLY A 156 11.51 37.38 -3.40
C GLY A 156 11.90 37.61 -4.86
N THR A 157 11.31 36.86 -5.79
CA THR A 157 11.50 37.05 -7.23
C THR A 157 10.51 38.06 -7.79
N SER A 158 10.71 38.49 -9.03
CA SER A 158 9.80 39.37 -9.78
C SER A 158 8.41 38.76 -9.97
N ALA A 159 8.30 37.43 -9.91
CA ALA A 159 7.04 36.67 -9.92
C ALA A 159 6.51 36.34 -8.52
N GLY A 160 7.15 36.86 -7.46
CA GLY A 160 6.80 36.58 -6.07
C GLY A 160 7.47 35.31 -5.55
N VAL A 161 6.71 34.20 -5.54
CA VAL A 161 7.22 32.88 -5.17
C VAL A 161 7.28 32.04 -6.44
N VAL A 162 8.45 31.49 -6.73
CA VAL A 162 8.67 30.54 -7.82
C VAL A 162 8.88 29.16 -7.19
N LEU A 163 8.17 28.16 -7.69
CA LEU A 163 8.41 26.77 -7.35
C LEU A 163 8.90 26.06 -8.61
N VAL A 164 10.07 25.43 -8.53
CA VAL A 164 10.54 24.46 -9.54
C VAL A 164 10.06 23.10 -9.07
N ALA A 165 9.09 22.52 -9.77
CA ALA A 165 8.29 21.41 -9.27
C ALA A 165 8.70 20.04 -9.83
N GLY A 166 9.57 20.03 -10.84
CA GLY A 166 9.89 18.80 -11.57
C GLY A 166 8.61 18.21 -12.17
N ASP A 167 8.48 16.89 -12.12
CA ASP A 167 7.34 16.17 -12.71
C ASP A 167 6.13 16.10 -11.77
N LEU A 168 6.09 16.90 -10.70
CA LEU A 168 4.84 17.14 -9.97
C LEU A 168 3.76 17.67 -10.92
N PHE A 169 4.15 18.50 -11.89
CA PHE A 169 3.32 18.95 -13.00
C PHE A 169 4.00 18.62 -14.34
N GLU A 170 3.38 17.78 -15.17
CA GLU A 170 3.93 17.35 -16.46
C GLU A 170 3.87 18.48 -17.51
N CYS A 171 2.71 19.11 -17.66
CA CYS A 171 2.50 20.21 -18.60
C CYS A 171 1.38 21.22 -18.24
N CYS A 172 1.40 22.39 -18.90
CA CYS A 172 0.41 23.45 -18.65
C CYS A 172 -1.03 23.08 -19.09
N SER A 173 -1.17 22.06 -19.94
CA SER A 173 -2.43 21.53 -20.46
C SER A 173 -2.79 20.15 -19.87
N ASP A 174 -2.34 19.89 -18.64
CA ASP A 174 -2.53 18.64 -17.92
C ASP A 174 -4.01 18.36 -17.58
N GLU A 175 -4.73 17.81 -18.55
CA GLU A 175 -6.06 17.22 -18.37
C GLU A 175 -5.95 15.70 -18.13
N ASP A 176 -4.88 15.25 -17.42
CA ASP A 176 -4.63 13.89 -16.90
C ASP A 176 -3.36 13.15 -17.42
N SER A 177 -2.52 13.74 -18.28
CA SER A 177 -1.34 13.07 -18.88
C SER A 177 -0.29 12.57 -17.88
N TRP A 178 -0.11 13.27 -16.76
CA TRP A 178 0.84 12.89 -15.70
C TRP A 178 0.40 11.62 -14.95
N ARG A 179 -0.88 11.25 -15.00
CA ARG A 179 -1.41 10.11 -14.22
C ARG A 179 -0.83 8.78 -14.66
N ASP A 180 -0.48 8.64 -15.93
CA ASP A 180 0.12 7.43 -16.49
C ASP A 180 1.62 7.31 -16.14
N LEU A 181 2.25 8.41 -15.73
CA LEU A 181 3.68 8.50 -15.40
C LEU A 181 3.94 8.52 -13.88
N SER A 182 2.93 8.91 -13.10
CA SER A 182 2.97 9.00 -11.65
C SER A 182 2.94 7.64 -10.95
N MET A 183 3.88 7.40 -10.04
CA MET A 183 3.85 6.24 -9.14
C MET A 183 2.74 6.31 -8.10
N ASN A 184 2.30 7.50 -7.68
CA ASN A 184 1.18 7.68 -6.75
C ASN A 184 0.32 8.91 -7.09
N THR A 185 -0.71 8.69 -7.89
CA THR A 185 -1.55 9.78 -8.42
C THR A 185 -2.35 10.53 -7.36
N VAL A 186 -2.68 9.88 -6.24
CA VAL A 186 -3.45 10.51 -5.16
C VAL A 186 -2.59 11.51 -4.38
N VAL A 187 -1.35 11.12 -4.07
CA VAL A 187 -0.42 12.00 -3.34
C VAL A 187 0.05 13.11 -4.27
N GLN A 188 0.33 12.80 -5.54
CA GLN A 188 0.64 13.81 -6.54
C GLN A 188 -0.49 14.83 -6.70
N GLN A 189 -1.74 14.40 -6.85
CA GLN A 189 -2.90 15.30 -6.94
C GLN A 189 -3.06 16.16 -5.68
N GLN A 190 -2.83 15.58 -4.49
CA GLN A 190 -2.90 16.32 -3.23
C GLN A 190 -1.82 17.40 -3.17
N ASP A 191 -0.58 17.06 -3.53
CA ASP A 191 0.52 18.02 -3.54
C ASP A 191 0.34 19.06 -4.65
N GLU A 192 -0.22 18.71 -5.82
CA GLU A 192 -0.63 19.68 -6.85
C GLU A 192 -1.59 20.71 -6.24
N VAL A 193 -2.66 20.26 -5.58
CA VAL A 193 -3.69 21.14 -4.97
C VAL A 193 -3.11 21.97 -3.82
N GLU A 194 -2.34 21.37 -2.92
CA GLU A 194 -1.72 22.08 -1.80
C GLU A 194 -0.73 23.16 -2.29
N THR A 195 -0.03 22.88 -3.39
CA THR A 195 0.87 23.84 -4.01
C THR A 195 0.08 24.97 -4.69
N GLU A 196 -1.03 24.63 -5.33
CA GLU A 196 -1.92 25.59 -6.00
C GLU A 196 -2.59 26.55 -4.99
N GLU A 197 -3.10 26.06 -3.86
CA GLU A 197 -3.82 26.89 -2.87
C GLU A 197 -2.93 27.84 -2.03
N GLY A 198 -1.61 27.65 -2.06
CA GLY A 198 -0.66 28.57 -1.42
C GLY A 198 -0.56 28.48 0.11
N PRO A 199 0.45 29.15 0.71
CA PRO A 199 0.82 28.96 2.12
C PRO A 199 -0.15 29.56 3.15
N GLN A 200 -1.29 30.15 2.74
CA GLN A 200 -2.27 30.74 3.68
C GLN A 200 -3.08 29.71 4.47
N ASN A 201 -3.05 28.44 4.08
CA ASN A 201 -3.77 27.35 4.73
C ASN A 201 -2.86 26.33 5.45
N ARG A 202 -1.63 26.69 5.86
CA ARG A 202 -0.83 25.81 6.75
C ARG A 202 -1.40 25.87 8.18
N PRO A 203 -2.03 24.80 8.73
CA PRO A 203 -2.25 24.72 10.16
C PRO A 203 -0.89 24.48 10.79
N GLY A 204 -0.48 25.37 11.70
CA GLY A 204 0.66 25.14 12.57
C GLY A 204 0.33 24.03 13.56
N GLU A 205 0.41 22.78 13.14
CA GLU A 205 0.43 21.64 14.05
C GLU A 205 1.64 20.78 13.74
N ASN A 206 2.45 20.57 14.78
CA ASN A 206 3.52 19.60 14.81
C ASN A 206 2.99 18.27 14.23
N LYS A 207 3.54 17.80 13.11
CA LYS A 207 3.42 16.39 12.71
C LYS A 207 4.06 15.58 13.83
N VAL A 208 3.23 15.11 14.76
CA VAL A 208 3.62 14.19 15.83
C VAL A 208 4.04 12.89 15.16
N SER A 209 5.34 12.61 15.15
CA SER A 209 5.86 11.27 14.89
C SER A 209 5.20 10.28 15.86
N PRO A 210 4.83 9.06 15.44
CA PRO A 210 4.36 8.06 16.38
C PRO A 210 5.56 7.59 17.22
N SER A 211 5.69 8.16 18.41
CA SER A 211 6.57 7.64 19.44
C SER A 211 6.06 6.27 19.85
N PHE A 212 6.84 5.25 19.49
CA PHE A 212 6.96 3.96 20.15
C PHE A 212 6.56 4.04 21.63
N LYS A 213 5.43 3.42 22.02
CA LYS A 213 5.21 2.73 23.31
C LYS A 213 3.75 2.29 23.57
N TRP A 214 3.67 1.11 24.21
CA TRP A 214 2.52 0.43 24.84
C TRP A 214 1.51 -0.19 23.86
N GLY A 215 0.97 -1.37 24.11
CA GLY A 215 0.87 -2.17 25.32
C GLY A 215 -0.40 -3.01 25.18
N LEU A 216 -0.39 -4.24 25.70
CA LEU A 216 -1.55 -5.12 25.70
C LEU A 216 -2.80 -4.41 26.27
N ALA A 217 -3.92 -4.58 25.57
CA ALA A 217 -5.32 -4.64 26.06
C ALA A 217 -6.28 -3.69 25.31
N SER A 218 -7.48 -4.24 25.12
CA SER A 218 -8.71 -3.62 24.60
C SER A 218 -8.90 -3.67 23.09
N CYS A 219 -9.72 -4.64 22.63
CA CYS A 219 -11.04 -4.35 22.06
C CYS A 219 -11.70 -5.63 21.52
N LEU A 220 -12.25 -6.43 22.43
CA LEU A 220 -13.48 -7.17 22.18
C LEU A 220 -14.62 -6.20 22.50
N GLY A 221 -15.16 -5.54 21.47
CA GLY A 221 -16.18 -4.50 21.66
C GLY A 221 -16.91 -4.22 20.37
N LEU A 222 -17.96 -5.00 20.11
CA LEU A 222 -18.99 -4.71 19.13
C LEU A 222 -19.62 -3.34 19.45
N SER A 223 -19.36 -2.34 18.61
CA SER A 223 -20.18 -1.12 18.56
C SER A 223 -20.14 -0.53 17.15
N LEU A 224 -21.31 -0.54 16.52
CA LEU A 224 -21.64 0.07 15.24
C LEU A 224 -21.54 1.60 15.36
N LEU A 225 -20.58 2.23 14.67
CA LEU A 225 -20.51 3.68 14.39
C LEU A 225 -19.75 3.92 13.05
N PRO A 226 -19.93 5.09 12.40
CA PRO A 226 -20.01 5.19 10.94
C PRO A 226 -18.64 5.21 10.25
N PHE A 227 -18.60 4.54 9.10
CA PHE A 227 -17.50 4.52 8.14
C PHE A 227 -17.26 5.92 7.56
N SER A 228 -16.26 6.66 8.03
CA SER A 228 -15.65 7.80 7.33
C SER A 228 -14.29 8.11 7.92
N ASP A 229 -13.37 7.14 7.88
CA ASP A 229 -11.93 7.39 7.94
C ASP A 229 -11.31 6.73 6.70
N ILE A 230 -10.84 7.56 5.78
CA ILE A 230 -10.27 7.17 4.49
C ILE A 230 -9.01 6.36 4.76
N MET A 231 -9.10 5.06 4.51
CA MET A 231 -8.06 4.06 4.79
C MET A 231 -6.91 4.22 3.79
N CYS A 232 -5.72 4.60 4.26
CA CYS A 232 -4.48 4.33 3.52
C CYS A 232 -4.26 2.80 3.47
N THR A 233 -4.46 2.21 2.30
CA THR A 233 -4.62 0.76 2.04
C THR A 233 -3.38 -0.11 2.32
N GLY A 234 -2.20 0.48 2.52
CA GLY A 234 -0.93 -0.26 2.71
C GLY A 234 -0.67 -0.76 4.15
N SER A 235 -1.12 -0.03 5.17
CA SER A 235 -0.93 -0.41 6.57
C SER A 235 -2.02 -1.35 7.08
N CYS A 236 -3.23 -1.23 6.53
CA CYS A 236 -4.36 -2.08 6.89
C CYS A 236 -4.21 -3.52 6.34
N SER A 237 -3.61 -3.70 5.17
CA SER A 237 -3.41 -5.03 4.57
C SER A 237 -2.46 -5.92 5.36
N LYS A 238 -1.38 -5.35 5.94
CA LYS A 238 -0.48 -6.07 6.87
C LYS A 238 -1.19 -6.58 8.11
N PHE A 239 -2.16 -5.82 8.62
CA PHE A 239 -2.97 -6.19 9.77
C PHE A 239 -3.90 -7.38 9.47
N ILE A 240 -4.26 -7.61 8.20
CA ILE A 240 -5.08 -8.76 7.77
C ILE A 240 -4.19 -9.98 7.47
N ALA A 241 -3.03 -9.78 6.84
CA ALA A 241 -2.14 -10.88 6.44
C ALA A 241 -1.56 -11.65 7.63
N ILE A 242 -1.12 -10.94 8.70
CA ILE A 242 -0.49 -11.59 9.86
C ILE A 242 -1.44 -12.57 10.56
N PRO A 243 -2.70 -12.22 10.90
CA PRO A 243 -3.67 -13.17 11.44
C PRO A 243 -3.93 -14.35 10.51
N LEU A 244 -4.03 -14.14 9.20
CA LEU A 244 -4.27 -15.23 8.24
C LEU A 244 -3.15 -16.27 8.25
N TYR A 245 -1.89 -15.87 8.39
CA TYR A 245 -0.78 -16.83 8.54
C TYR A 245 -0.91 -17.67 9.82
N VAL A 246 -1.26 -17.03 10.93
CA VAL A 246 -1.43 -17.72 12.22
C VAL A 246 -2.60 -18.69 12.16
N LEU A 247 -3.73 -18.27 11.59
CA LEU A 247 -4.93 -19.10 11.43
C LEU A 247 -4.65 -20.29 10.51
N ALA A 248 -4.02 -20.07 9.35
CA ALA A 248 -3.67 -21.14 8.43
C ALA A 248 -2.71 -22.16 9.06
N LEU A 249 -1.73 -21.70 9.85
CA LEU A 249 -0.83 -22.59 10.59
C LEU A 249 -1.58 -23.42 11.64
N VAL A 250 -2.48 -22.79 12.40
CA VAL A 250 -3.33 -23.50 13.37
C VAL A 250 -4.19 -24.55 12.65
N SER A 251 -4.77 -24.20 11.49
CA SER A 251 -5.58 -25.11 10.67
C SER A 251 -4.79 -26.33 10.19
N ILE A 252 -3.54 -26.12 9.75
CA ILE A 252 -2.63 -27.20 9.35
C ILE A 252 -2.28 -28.11 10.54
N ILE A 253 -1.89 -27.52 11.67
CA ILE A 253 -1.49 -28.28 12.87
C ILE A 253 -2.66 -29.11 13.40
N CYS A 254 -3.86 -28.52 13.50
CA CYS A 254 -5.04 -29.23 13.99
C CYS A 254 -5.39 -30.41 13.08
N ASN A 255 -5.32 -30.23 11.76
CA ASN A 255 -5.60 -31.32 10.82
C ASN A 255 -4.55 -32.43 10.88
N ILE A 256 -3.26 -32.10 11.05
CA ILE A 256 -2.21 -33.11 11.24
C ILE A 256 -2.46 -33.89 12.54
N MET A 257 -2.79 -33.20 13.63
CA MET A 257 -3.10 -33.85 14.91
C MET A 257 -4.31 -34.79 14.81
N LEU A 258 -5.33 -34.45 14.01
CA LEU A 258 -6.49 -35.31 13.79
C LEU A 258 -6.15 -36.68 13.18
N PHE A 259 -5.04 -36.81 12.45
CA PHE A 259 -4.57 -38.11 11.93
C PHE A 259 -3.97 -39.01 13.01
N PHE A 260 -3.57 -38.46 14.16
CA PHE A 260 -2.88 -39.17 15.22
C PHE A 260 -3.64 -39.04 16.55
N PRO A 261 -4.84 -39.64 16.67
CA PRO A 261 -5.57 -39.61 17.92
C PRO A 261 -4.74 -40.27 19.03
N GLY A 262 -4.66 -39.59 20.17
CA GLY A 262 -3.79 -40.02 21.28
C GLY A 262 -2.29 -39.90 21.01
N PHE A 263 -1.88 -39.21 19.93
CA PHE A 263 -0.50 -39.14 19.44
C PHE A 263 0.08 -40.49 19.02
N GLU A 264 -0.79 -41.46 18.70
CA GLU A 264 -0.39 -42.78 18.23
C GLU A 264 -0.49 -42.89 16.71
N THR A 265 0.53 -43.47 16.07
CA THR A 265 0.57 -43.65 14.62
C THR A 265 -0.20 -44.88 14.14
N LYS A 266 -0.57 -45.78 15.05
CA LYS A 266 -1.22 -47.07 14.72
C LYS A 266 -2.57 -46.93 14.02
N TYR A 267 -3.25 -45.80 14.21
CA TYR A 267 -4.55 -45.52 13.59
C TYR A 267 -4.44 -44.94 12.16
N ALA A 268 -3.26 -44.41 11.80
CA ALA A 268 -2.94 -43.90 10.46
C ALA A 268 -2.05 -44.85 9.65
N ALA A 269 -1.47 -45.88 10.28
CA ALA A 269 -0.62 -46.86 9.62
C ALA A 269 -1.46 -47.83 8.76
N PRO A 270 -0.99 -48.17 7.54
CA PRO A 270 -1.67 -49.12 6.66
C PRO A 270 -1.53 -50.59 7.11
N ASP A 271 -0.79 -50.86 8.19
CA ASP A 271 -0.47 -52.22 8.63
C ASP A 271 -1.65 -52.85 9.37
N LEU A 272 -2.32 -53.75 8.65
CA LEU A 272 -3.41 -54.61 9.11
C LEU A 272 -3.04 -55.36 10.41
N PRO A 273 -3.82 -55.25 11.49
CA PRO A 273 -3.87 -56.30 12.49
C PRO A 273 -4.47 -57.54 11.85
N GLU A 274 -3.74 -58.66 11.87
CA GLU A 274 -4.24 -59.96 11.40
C GLU A 274 -5.61 -60.28 12.04
N GLY A 275 -6.64 -60.39 11.20
CA GLY A 275 -8.00 -60.76 11.61
C GLY A 275 -9.06 -59.66 11.61
N SER A 276 -8.71 -58.41 11.30
CA SER A 276 -9.68 -57.31 11.14
C SER A 276 -10.13 -57.16 9.68
N ASN A 277 -11.44 -57.28 9.42
CA ASN A 277 -12.06 -56.99 8.11
C ASN A 277 -12.15 -55.48 7.79
N ARG A 278 -11.64 -54.59 8.68
CA ARG A 278 -11.78 -53.15 8.52
C ARG A 278 -10.40 -52.48 8.45
N THR A 279 -10.21 -51.72 7.40
CA THR A 279 -8.96 -51.02 7.04
C THR A 279 -8.89 -49.59 7.56
N ASP A 280 -9.98 -49.05 8.11
CA ASP A 280 -10.12 -47.63 8.44
C ASP A 280 -10.51 -47.41 9.91
N TYR A 281 -9.61 -46.77 10.66
CA TYR A 281 -9.78 -46.38 12.07
C TYR A 281 -9.94 -44.86 12.24
N LEU A 282 -9.96 -44.11 11.15
CA LEU A 282 -10.13 -42.66 11.13
C LEU A 282 -11.46 -42.30 10.46
N THR A 283 -12.11 -41.27 10.99
CA THR A 283 -13.31 -40.66 10.42
C THR A 283 -13.02 -40.04 9.04
N GLU A 284 -13.96 -40.14 8.10
CA GLU A 284 -13.78 -39.65 6.72
C GLU A 284 -13.52 -38.14 6.66
N GLU A 285 -14.11 -37.39 7.59
CA GLU A 285 -13.93 -35.95 7.72
C GLU A 285 -12.49 -35.54 8.04
N VAL A 286 -11.71 -36.41 8.71
CA VAL A 286 -10.26 -36.21 8.90
C VAL A 286 -9.52 -36.36 7.57
N LYS A 287 -9.92 -37.34 6.76
CA LYS A 287 -9.33 -37.64 5.45
C LYS A 287 -9.69 -36.61 4.38
N TYR A 288 -10.78 -35.86 4.56
CA TYR A 288 -11.09 -34.70 3.73
C TYR A 288 -10.08 -33.55 3.90
N MET A 289 -9.24 -33.59 4.93
CA MET A 289 -8.14 -32.64 5.10
C MET A 289 -8.60 -31.17 5.08
N GLY A 290 -9.78 -30.89 5.66
CA GLY A 290 -10.39 -29.56 5.63
C GLY A 290 -9.48 -28.46 6.18
N GLY A 291 -8.75 -28.74 7.26
CA GLY A 291 -7.81 -27.79 7.86
C GLY A 291 -6.47 -27.67 7.11
N LEU A 292 -5.98 -28.75 6.50
CA LEU A 292 -4.72 -28.73 5.74
C LEU A 292 -4.90 -28.10 4.36
N VAL A 293 -5.89 -28.57 3.60
CA VAL A 293 -6.16 -28.13 2.22
C VAL A 293 -6.95 -26.82 2.22
N GLY A 294 -8.08 -26.79 2.94
CA GLY A 294 -8.98 -25.64 2.99
C GLY A 294 -8.41 -24.48 3.79
N GLY A 295 -8.40 -24.59 5.12
CA GLY A 295 -7.95 -23.51 6.01
C GLY A 295 -6.45 -23.25 5.97
N GLY A 296 -5.67 -24.24 5.52
CA GLY A 296 -4.22 -24.15 5.38
C GLY A 296 -3.82 -23.62 4.01
N LEU A 297 -3.56 -24.52 3.07
CA LEU A 297 -2.95 -24.21 1.77
C LEU A 297 -3.75 -23.18 0.94
N MET A 298 -5.08 -23.32 0.86
CA MET A 298 -5.90 -22.40 0.05
C MET A 298 -5.99 -20.99 0.65
N VAL A 299 -5.95 -20.84 1.98
CA VAL A 299 -5.95 -19.53 2.68
C VAL A 299 -4.54 -18.91 2.74
N LEU A 300 -3.50 -19.73 2.68
CA LEU A 300 -2.11 -19.26 2.67
C LEU A 300 -1.76 -18.52 1.37
N VAL A 301 -2.39 -18.86 0.25
CA VAL A 301 -2.24 -18.15 -1.04
C VAL A 301 -2.65 -16.67 -0.94
N PRO A 302 -3.89 -16.30 -0.53
CA PRO A 302 -4.24 -14.91 -0.33
C PRO A 302 -3.42 -14.25 0.78
N ALA A 303 -3.04 -14.95 1.85
CA ALA A 303 -2.18 -14.36 2.89
C ALA A 303 -0.81 -13.89 2.35
N ILE A 304 -0.15 -14.73 1.53
CA ILE A 304 1.10 -14.37 0.83
C ILE A 304 0.86 -13.23 -0.14
N HIS A 305 -0.20 -13.30 -0.93
CA HIS A 305 -0.49 -12.25 -1.91
C HIS A 305 -0.70 -10.90 -1.22
N ILE A 306 -1.52 -10.82 -0.17
CA ILE A 306 -1.77 -9.59 0.61
C ILE A 306 -0.47 -9.09 1.25
N HIS A 307 0.37 -9.99 1.75
CA HIS A 307 1.65 -9.60 2.36
C HIS A 307 2.63 -9.03 1.33
N LEU A 308 2.82 -9.69 0.19
CA LEU A 308 3.73 -9.24 -0.88
C LEU A 308 3.25 -7.93 -1.51
N THR A 309 1.94 -7.79 -1.75
CA THR A 309 1.34 -6.54 -2.24
C THR A 309 1.39 -5.40 -1.22
N SER A 310 1.65 -5.69 0.06
CA SER A 310 1.90 -4.68 1.11
C SER A 310 3.37 -4.34 1.33
N ALA A 311 4.29 -5.15 0.79
CA ALA A 311 5.73 -5.02 0.98
C ALA A 311 6.36 -4.08 -0.05
N GLU A 312 5.87 -4.11 -1.29
CA GLU A 312 6.20 -3.10 -2.30
C GLU A 312 5.13 -2.02 -2.27
N LYS A 313 5.53 -0.74 -2.26
CA LYS A 313 4.62 0.42 -2.45
C LYS A 313 4.08 0.46 -3.90
N CYS A 314 3.91 -0.70 -4.54
CA CYS A 314 3.39 -0.83 -5.89
C CYS A 314 1.88 -0.64 -5.85
N CYS A 315 1.42 0.50 -6.36
CA CYS A 315 0.02 0.71 -6.69
C CYS A 315 -0.41 -0.33 -7.73
N ALA A 316 -1.16 -1.34 -7.27
CA ALA A 316 -2.42 -1.79 -7.85
C ALA A 316 -2.67 -1.45 -9.34
N ASN A 317 -1.91 -2.06 -10.26
CA ASN A 317 -2.28 -2.11 -11.67
C ASN A 317 -3.67 -2.77 -11.78
N ARG A 318 -4.47 -2.44 -12.81
CA ARG A 318 -5.78 -3.07 -13.06
C ARG A 318 -5.68 -4.61 -13.03
N CYS A 319 -4.58 -5.19 -13.52
CA CYS A 319 -4.30 -6.63 -13.46
C CYS A 319 -4.02 -7.16 -12.04
N GLY A 320 -3.33 -6.38 -11.19
CA GLY A 320 -3.02 -6.75 -9.80
C GLY A 320 -4.25 -6.74 -8.88
N MET A 321 -5.20 -5.82 -9.10
CA MET A 321 -6.44 -5.78 -8.31
C MET A 321 -7.42 -6.90 -8.67
N PHE A 322 -7.56 -7.25 -9.96
CA PHE A 322 -8.34 -8.42 -10.37
C PHE A 322 -7.74 -9.73 -9.82
N LEU A 323 -6.41 -9.81 -9.79
CA LEU A 323 -5.69 -10.95 -9.22
C LEU A 323 -5.92 -11.06 -7.70
N SER A 324 -5.97 -9.93 -6.98
CA SER A 324 -6.30 -9.91 -5.55
C SER A 324 -7.74 -10.40 -5.27
N ILE A 325 -8.71 -10.07 -6.11
CA ILE A 325 -10.09 -10.59 -5.97
C ILE A 325 -10.10 -12.10 -6.20
N GLY A 326 -9.38 -12.58 -7.22
CA GLY A 326 -9.25 -14.02 -7.51
C GLY A 326 -8.66 -14.81 -6.35
N PHE A 327 -7.57 -14.33 -5.75
CA PHE A 327 -6.97 -14.99 -4.59
C PHE A 327 -7.82 -14.87 -3.32
N ALA A 328 -8.51 -13.74 -3.09
CA ALA A 328 -9.45 -13.63 -1.98
C ALA A 328 -10.63 -14.61 -2.12
N ALA A 329 -11.16 -14.79 -3.32
CA ALA A 329 -12.19 -15.78 -3.61
C ALA A 329 -11.71 -17.23 -3.37
N LEU A 330 -10.45 -17.51 -3.69
CA LEU A 330 -9.81 -18.79 -3.34
C LEU A 330 -9.75 -19.00 -1.82
N GLY A 331 -9.39 -17.96 -1.05
CA GLY A 331 -9.40 -18.00 0.41
C GLY A 331 -10.79 -18.22 1.00
N VAL A 332 -11.81 -17.52 0.48
CA VAL A 332 -13.23 -17.72 0.87
C VAL A 332 -13.65 -19.16 0.60
N SER A 333 -13.27 -19.71 -0.55
CA SER A 333 -13.59 -21.10 -0.92
C SER A 333 -12.91 -22.10 0.03
N GLY A 334 -11.62 -21.87 0.36
CA GLY A 334 -10.86 -22.69 1.29
C GLY A 334 -11.41 -22.67 2.71
N ALA A 335 -11.73 -21.48 3.22
CA ALA A 335 -12.32 -21.30 4.55
C ALA A 335 -13.72 -21.94 4.64
N THR A 336 -14.56 -21.78 3.60
CA THR A 336 -15.88 -22.41 3.54
C THR A 336 -15.77 -23.94 3.51
N TYR A 337 -14.80 -24.48 2.77
CA TYR A 337 -14.52 -25.92 2.75
C TYR A 337 -14.09 -26.43 4.13
N SER A 338 -13.13 -25.76 4.76
CA SER A 338 -12.66 -26.10 6.12
C SER A 338 -13.79 -26.05 7.15
N LEU A 339 -14.61 -24.99 7.11
CA LEU A 339 -15.77 -24.81 7.99
C LEU A 339 -16.81 -25.94 7.82
N SER A 340 -17.07 -26.34 6.57
CA SER A 340 -18.02 -27.42 6.27
C SER A 340 -17.53 -28.77 6.78
N VAL A 341 -16.26 -29.11 6.51
CA VAL A 341 -15.64 -30.34 7.00
C VAL A 341 -15.58 -30.36 8.53
N ALA A 342 -15.22 -29.25 9.17
CA ALA A 342 -15.20 -29.15 10.63
C ALA A 342 -16.59 -29.31 11.26
N SER A 343 -17.61 -28.73 10.64
CA SER A 343 -19.01 -28.89 11.07
C SER A 343 -19.45 -30.35 10.97
N LEU A 344 -19.15 -31.03 9.86
CA LEU A 344 -19.45 -32.45 9.69
C LEU A 344 -18.69 -33.32 10.71
N GLY A 345 -17.41 -33.02 10.97
CA GLY A 345 -16.59 -33.75 11.94
C GLY A 345 -17.12 -33.62 13.38
N LEU A 346 -17.72 -32.48 13.73
CA LEU A 346 -18.41 -32.27 15.00
C LEU A 346 -19.77 -32.95 15.06
N VAL A 347 -20.54 -32.98 13.97
CA VAL A 347 -21.87 -33.60 13.96
C VAL A 347 -21.76 -35.12 13.96
N ASN A 348 -20.87 -35.69 13.14
CA ASN A 348 -20.75 -37.13 12.96
C ASN A 348 -19.91 -37.82 14.04
N GLY A 349 -19.02 -37.06 14.70
CA GLY A 349 -18.16 -37.55 15.78
C GLY A 349 -17.03 -38.47 15.32
N PRO A 350 -16.14 -38.88 16.25
CA PRO A 350 -15.00 -39.70 15.90
C PRO A 350 -15.36 -41.17 15.70
N MET A 351 -14.55 -41.85 14.92
CA MET A 351 -14.46 -43.29 14.86
C MET A 351 -13.78 -43.80 16.14
N CYS A 352 -14.44 -44.70 16.86
CA CYS A 352 -13.90 -45.25 18.10
C CYS A 352 -14.42 -46.67 18.34
N LEU A 353 -13.73 -47.40 19.20
CA LEU A 353 -14.20 -48.65 19.78
C LEU A 353 -15.19 -48.30 20.90
N TRP A 354 -16.48 -48.59 20.72
CA TRP A 354 -17.52 -48.09 21.60
C TRP A 354 -18.47 -49.17 22.13
N THR A 355 -19.12 -48.86 23.26
CA THR A 355 -20.21 -49.64 23.86
C THR A 355 -21.13 -48.73 24.68
N ASN A 356 -22.45 -48.90 24.56
CA ASN A 356 -23.45 -48.12 25.31
C ASN A 356 -24.15 -48.90 26.42
N LYS A 357 -23.95 -50.22 26.50
CA LYS A 357 -24.57 -51.10 27.49
C LYS A 357 -23.52 -51.94 28.18
N GLU A 358 -23.55 -51.94 29.51
CA GLU A 358 -22.72 -52.82 30.32
C GLU A 358 -22.99 -54.30 29.93
N GLY A 359 -21.95 -54.98 29.45
CA GLY A 359 -22.00 -56.39 29.04
C GLY A 359 -22.05 -56.66 27.54
N GLN A 360 -22.13 -55.64 26.67
CA GLN A 360 -21.93 -55.80 25.23
C GLN A 360 -20.46 -55.64 24.86
N ALA A 361 -19.94 -56.56 24.04
CA ALA A 361 -18.59 -56.46 23.50
C ALA A 361 -18.47 -55.17 22.68
N PRO A 362 -17.40 -54.37 22.88
CA PRO A 362 -17.27 -53.10 22.20
C PRO A 362 -17.01 -53.33 20.71
N VAL A 363 -17.59 -52.47 19.88
CA VAL A 363 -17.49 -52.55 18.42
C VAL A 363 -16.92 -51.26 17.86
N TRP A 364 -16.12 -51.36 16.80
CA TRP A 364 -15.62 -50.18 16.10
C TRP A 364 -16.76 -49.52 15.31
N GLY A 365 -16.89 -48.20 15.41
CA GLY A 365 -17.86 -47.44 14.64
C GLY A 365 -17.90 -45.97 15.04
N THR A 366 -18.88 -45.25 14.49
CA THR A 366 -19.18 -43.84 14.80
C THR A 366 -20.46 -43.77 15.62
N PRO A 367 -20.41 -43.86 16.96
CA PRO A 367 -21.60 -43.95 17.81
C PRO A 367 -22.53 -42.74 17.73
N PHE A 368 -22.01 -41.59 17.31
CA PHE A 368 -22.73 -40.32 17.26
C PHE A 368 -23.26 -39.99 15.86
N PHE A 369 -22.98 -40.84 14.87
CA PHE A 369 -23.44 -40.65 13.50
C PHE A 369 -24.96 -40.73 13.43
N GLY A 370 -25.60 -39.76 12.77
CA GLY A 370 -27.06 -39.68 12.66
C GLY A 370 -27.76 -38.99 13.83
N GLY A 371 -27.01 -38.39 14.77
CA GLY A 371 -27.57 -37.50 15.80
C GLY A 371 -28.20 -38.21 17.01
N GLU A 372 -27.85 -39.48 17.25
CA GLU A 372 -28.28 -40.17 18.47
C GLU A 372 -27.51 -39.63 19.68
N GLY A 373 -28.11 -38.66 20.36
CA GLY A 373 -27.60 -38.04 21.57
C GLY A 373 -26.82 -36.75 21.29
N ASN A 374 -27.13 -35.70 22.05
CA ASN A 374 -26.40 -34.43 22.02
C ASN A 374 -25.04 -34.58 22.72
N TYR A 375 -24.13 -35.42 22.22
CA TYR A 375 -22.83 -35.69 22.84
C TYR A 375 -21.96 -34.43 22.97
N LEU A 376 -22.18 -33.43 22.12
CA LEU A 376 -21.55 -32.11 22.23
C LEU A 376 -21.96 -31.34 23.50
N GLN A 377 -23.18 -31.54 23.99
CA GLN A 377 -23.69 -30.92 25.22
C GLN A 377 -23.57 -31.84 26.44
N ASN A 378 -23.63 -33.16 26.23
CA ASN A 378 -23.60 -34.14 27.29
C ASN A 378 -22.29 -34.94 27.28
N GLN A 379 -21.34 -34.52 28.12
CA GLN A 379 -20.03 -35.15 28.25
C GLN A 379 -20.09 -36.58 28.80
N THR A 380 -21.18 -37.01 29.47
CA THR A 380 -21.29 -38.39 29.95
C THR A 380 -21.37 -39.40 28.81
N LEU A 381 -21.73 -38.96 27.60
CA LEU A 381 -21.75 -39.79 26.40
C LEU A 381 -20.35 -40.05 25.85
N TRP A 382 -19.33 -39.30 26.29
CA TRP A 382 -17.95 -39.48 25.81
C TRP A 382 -17.36 -40.80 26.31
N ASP A 383 -17.83 -41.29 27.46
CA ASP A 383 -17.44 -42.58 28.05
C ASP A 383 -17.84 -43.79 27.20
N TRP A 384 -18.69 -43.61 26.18
CA TRP A 384 -19.04 -44.67 25.25
C TRP A 384 -17.86 -45.12 24.41
N CYS A 385 -16.95 -44.20 24.06
CA CYS A 385 -15.71 -44.53 23.36
C CYS A 385 -14.64 -44.99 24.36
N LYS A 386 -14.11 -46.21 24.17
CA LYS A 386 -13.08 -46.81 25.03
C LYS A 386 -11.68 -46.73 24.43
N GLU A 387 -11.56 -46.85 23.11
CA GLU A 387 -10.28 -46.72 22.42
C GLU A 387 -10.49 -45.94 21.11
N PRO A 388 -9.64 -44.94 20.77
CA PRO A 388 -8.55 -44.36 21.55
C PRO A 388 -9.01 -43.63 22.83
N ASP A 389 -8.14 -43.55 23.83
CA ASP A 389 -8.44 -42.83 25.08
C ASP A 389 -8.73 -41.34 24.81
N ASN A 390 -9.82 -40.82 25.38
CA ASN A 390 -10.26 -39.43 25.23
C ASN A 390 -10.46 -38.95 23.78
N VAL A 391 -10.69 -39.86 22.83
CA VAL A 391 -10.84 -39.52 21.40
C VAL A 391 -11.97 -38.53 21.13
N VAL A 392 -13.05 -38.57 21.91
CA VAL A 392 -14.19 -37.65 21.76
C VAL A 392 -13.80 -36.22 22.09
N GLY A 393 -13.12 -36.01 23.22
CA GLY A 393 -12.61 -34.69 23.60
C GLY A 393 -11.56 -34.17 22.62
N PHE A 394 -10.69 -35.06 22.13
CA PHE A 394 -9.69 -34.74 21.11
C PHE A 394 -10.34 -34.28 19.79
N ASN A 395 -11.31 -35.05 19.30
CA ASN A 395 -12.07 -34.75 18.08
C ASN A 395 -12.84 -33.43 18.21
N VAL A 396 -13.60 -33.26 19.30
CA VAL A 396 -14.38 -32.05 19.57
C VAL A 396 -13.46 -30.84 19.70
N GLY A 397 -12.35 -30.93 20.41
CA GLY A 397 -11.41 -29.83 20.59
C GLY A 397 -10.77 -29.37 19.28
N LEU A 398 -10.25 -30.30 18.47
CA LEU A 398 -9.58 -29.98 17.21
C LEU A 398 -10.55 -29.49 16.14
N PHE A 399 -11.70 -30.16 15.94
CA PHE A 399 -12.69 -29.69 14.99
C PHE A 399 -13.37 -28.38 15.42
N SER A 400 -13.55 -28.12 16.72
CA SER A 400 -14.03 -26.81 17.19
C SER A 400 -12.99 -25.71 16.94
N THR A 401 -11.69 -26.01 17.12
CA THR A 401 -10.62 -25.07 16.80
C THR A 401 -10.59 -24.77 15.30
N LEU A 402 -10.72 -25.79 14.45
CA LEU A 402 -10.84 -25.63 13.00
C LEU A 402 -12.07 -24.80 12.60
N LEU A 403 -13.21 -25.03 13.26
CA LEU A 403 -14.45 -24.28 13.00
C LEU A 403 -14.27 -22.78 13.29
N VAL A 404 -13.66 -22.44 14.43
CA VAL A 404 -13.38 -21.06 14.82
C VAL A 404 -12.34 -20.42 13.89
N ALA A 405 -11.26 -21.13 13.59
CA ALA A 405 -10.22 -20.66 12.68
C ALA A 405 -10.79 -20.37 11.29
N ALA A 406 -11.53 -21.33 10.71
CA ALA A 406 -12.18 -21.19 9.41
C ALA A 406 -13.22 -20.06 9.39
N SER A 407 -13.93 -19.82 10.49
CA SER A 407 -14.87 -18.69 10.60
C SER A 407 -14.14 -17.34 10.53
N LEU A 408 -13.01 -17.21 11.25
CA LEU A 408 -12.19 -16.01 11.23
C LEU A 408 -11.50 -15.81 9.86
N GLU A 409 -10.96 -16.88 9.28
CA GLU A 409 -10.38 -16.87 7.93
C GLU A 409 -11.41 -16.41 6.88
N LEU A 410 -12.65 -16.92 6.96
CA LEU A 410 -13.75 -16.54 6.08
C LEU A 410 -14.06 -15.05 6.19
N VAL A 411 -14.18 -14.52 7.41
CA VAL A 411 -14.45 -13.08 7.63
C VAL A 411 -13.32 -12.22 7.07
N LEU A 412 -12.06 -12.57 7.35
CA LEU A 412 -10.90 -11.82 6.86
C LEU A 412 -10.78 -11.85 5.33
N CYS A 413 -11.02 -13.02 4.71
CA CYS A 413 -11.01 -13.14 3.25
C CYS A 413 -12.19 -12.38 2.60
N LEU A 414 -13.37 -12.38 3.22
CA LEU A 414 -14.52 -11.59 2.75
C LEU A 414 -14.24 -10.08 2.84
N ILE A 415 -13.64 -9.62 3.93
CA ILE A 415 -13.20 -8.21 4.06
C ILE A 415 -12.23 -7.87 2.93
N GLN A 416 -11.23 -8.72 2.67
CA GLN A 416 -10.29 -8.50 1.57
C GLN A 416 -10.98 -8.49 0.20
N MET A 417 -11.94 -9.38 -0.02
CA MET A 417 -12.70 -9.46 -1.27
C MET A 417 -13.55 -8.19 -1.48
N VAL A 418 -14.18 -7.68 -0.43
CA VAL A 418 -14.95 -6.43 -0.45
C VAL A 418 -14.03 -5.22 -0.65
N ASN A 419 -12.89 -5.18 0.04
CA ASN A 419 -11.89 -4.12 -0.14
C ASN A 419 -11.33 -4.12 -1.57
N GLY A 420 -11.04 -5.29 -2.14
CA GLY A 420 -10.64 -5.44 -3.54
C GLY A 420 -11.75 -5.00 -4.50
N LEU A 421 -13.00 -5.34 -4.20
CA LEU A 421 -14.16 -4.94 -5.01
C LEU A 421 -14.41 -3.43 -4.96
N PHE A 422 -14.29 -2.78 -3.79
CA PHE A 422 -14.32 -1.31 -3.68
C PHE A 422 -13.12 -0.68 -4.40
N GLY A 423 -11.94 -1.29 -4.33
CA GLY A 423 -10.79 -0.89 -5.16
C GLY A 423 -11.08 -0.95 -6.66
N CYS A 424 -11.87 -1.92 -7.13
CA CYS A 424 -12.26 -2.04 -8.54
C CYS A 424 -13.48 -1.19 -8.94
N LEU A 425 -14.50 -1.05 -8.08
CA LEU A 425 -15.74 -0.31 -8.33
C LEU A 425 -15.60 1.18 -8.06
N CYS A 426 -14.86 1.58 -7.02
CA CYS A 426 -14.47 2.97 -6.78
C CYS A 426 -13.17 3.32 -7.52
N GLY A 427 -12.47 2.32 -8.08
CA GLY A 427 -11.37 2.49 -9.04
C GLY A 427 -11.82 2.74 -10.48
N THR A 428 -13.13 2.87 -10.74
CA THR A 428 -13.58 3.84 -11.75
C THR A 428 -13.72 5.18 -11.05
N CYS A 429 -12.63 5.93 -10.93
CA CYS A 429 -12.73 7.38 -10.66
C CYS A 429 -13.22 8.07 -11.94
N SER A 430 -14.49 7.85 -12.29
CA SER A 430 -15.26 8.83 -13.03
C SER A 430 -15.91 9.75 -12.00
N VAL A 431 -15.43 10.99 -11.95
CA VAL A 431 -16.24 12.21 -11.81
C VAL A 431 -17.36 12.12 -10.74
N CYS A 432 -17.05 12.54 -9.51
CA CYS A 432 -18.04 13.24 -8.68
C CYS A 432 -17.77 14.73 -8.77
N VAL A 433 -18.25 15.36 -9.85
CA VAL A 433 -18.51 16.80 -9.87
C VAL A 433 -19.74 17.01 -8.97
N PRO A 434 -19.66 17.84 -7.92
CA PRO A 434 -20.86 18.38 -7.32
C PRO A 434 -21.52 19.29 -8.38
N LEU A 435 -22.66 18.85 -8.92
CA LEU A 435 -23.56 19.72 -9.67
C LEU A 435 -24.09 20.81 -8.73
N ILE A 436 -23.40 21.95 -8.70
CA ILE A 436 -23.94 23.20 -8.15
C ILE A 436 -24.56 23.95 -9.34
N PHE A 437 -25.89 24.01 -9.37
CA PHE A 437 -26.61 24.87 -10.30
C PHE A 437 -26.23 26.34 -10.06
N PRO A 438 -25.92 27.13 -11.11
CA PRO A 438 -25.80 28.56 -10.95
C PRO A 438 -27.19 29.17 -10.84
N SER A 439 -27.50 29.78 -9.69
CA SER A 439 -28.50 30.86 -9.63
C SER A 439 -27.86 32.10 -10.24
N SER A 440 -28.50 32.62 -11.29
CA SER A 440 -28.17 33.86 -11.99
C SER A 440 -28.27 35.09 -11.07
N SER A 441 -27.39 36.08 -11.29
CA SER A 441 -27.71 37.52 -11.38
C SER A 441 -26.49 38.46 -11.19
N ASP A 442 -26.15 39.18 -12.26
CA ASP A 442 -25.62 40.56 -12.38
C ASP A 442 -24.29 41.05 -11.73
N ARG A 443 -23.32 41.31 -12.63
CA ARG A 443 -22.46 42.52 -12.86
C ARG A 443 -21.27 42.93 -11.93
N PRO A 444 -20.24 43.63 -12.51
CA PRO A 444 -18.85 43.80 -11.99
C PRO A 444 -18.52 45.27 -11.61
N PRO A 445 -17.24 45.76 -11.55
CA PRO A 445 -15.93 45.15 -11.20
C PRO A 445 -15.19 45.91 -10.06
N GLY A 446 -14.11 45.33 -9.51
CA GLY A 446 -13.14 46.08 -8.70
C GLY A 446 -11.98 45.27 -8.10
N ASN A 447 -10.87 45.17 -8.85
CA ASN A 447 -9.45 45.02 -8.48
C ASN A 447 -9.04 44.37 -7.13
N HIS A 448 -8.34 43.24 -7.20
CA HIS A 448 -6.87 43.10 -7.11
C HIS A 448 -6.50 41.60 -7.09
N VAL A 449 -5.90 41.09 -8.18
CA VAL A 449 -5.48 39.67 -8.26
C VAL A 449 -4.06 39.53 -7.73
N ARG A 450 -3.87 38.71 -6.68
CA ARG A 450 -2.58 38.11 -6.34
C ARG A 450 -2.38 36.90 -7.27
N GLN A 451 -1.44 37.01 -8.21
CA GLN A 451 -1.01 35.89 -9.03
C GLN A 451 -0.04 35.03 -8.20
N GLN A 452 -0.41 33.77 -7.96
CA GLN A 452 0.55 32.72 -7.63
C GLN A 452 0.86 32.00 -8.92
N VAL A 453 2.15 31.96 -9.28
CA VAL A 453 2.62 31.27 -10.47
C VAL A 453 3.27 29.97 -10.03
N LEU A 454 2.60 28.86 -10.30
CA LEU A 454 3.19 27.52 -10.16
C LEU A 454 3.96 27.20 -11.44
N HIS A 455 5.17 26.68 -11.30
CA HIS A 455 6.07 26.39 -12.41
C HIS A 455 6.60 24.96 -12.38
N ARG A 456 6.93 24.47 -13.59
CA ARG A 456 7.68 23.24 -13.87
C ARG A 456 9.09 23.32 -13.31
#